data_AF-E4YGF7-F1
#
_entry.id   AF-E4YGF7-F1
#
_cell.length_a   1.000
_cell.length_b   1.000
_cell.length_c   1.000
_cell.angle_alpha   90.00
_cell.angle_beta   90.00
_cell.angle_gamma   90.00
#
_symmetry.space_group_name_H-M   'P 1'
#
loop_
_entity.id
_entity.type
_entity.pdbx_description
1 polymer ?
#
loop_
_entity_poly.entity_id
_entity_poly.type
_entity_poly.pdbx_seq_one_letter_code
_entity_poly.pdbx_strand_id
1 'polypeptide(L)'
;MDSKFGSPGFSKLNAKSVETLTKTPENRMQRAHSTKSSSSARCLESSFGQASSPAFQLNKGFMKKPTTVGELLIHQKKALKRPLTISPSKLVQREFNDCFKCVNNYLKAESNEDLKKLVVNGWNQSDLANEIFAIIIKQSRDNPAEESRRRGLELMAILLFFT
;
A
#
# COMPACT_ATOMS: atom_id res chain seq x y z
N MET A 1 15.80 -62.44 -10.83
CA MET A 1 14.85 -63.56 -10.93
C MET A 1 13.58 -62.96 -11.48
N ASP A 2 13.46 -62.93 -12.82
CA ASP A 2 12.59 -63.86 -13.58
C ASP A 2 11.15 -63.35 -13.52
N SER A 3 10.39 -63.05 -14.58
CA SER A 3 10.36 -63.44 -16.00
C SER A 3 9.39 -62.43 -16.68
N LYS A 4 9.60 -61.94 -17.92
CA LYS A 4 9.16 -62.57 -19.20
C LYS A 4 7.68 -63.03 -19.14
N PHE A 5 6.73 -62.74 -20.03
CA PHE A 5 6.63 -62.50 -21.48
C PHE A 5 5.17 -62.01 -21.68
N GLY A 6 4.78 -61.20 -22.66
CA GLY A 6 4.73 -61.52 -24.09
C GLY A 6 3.29 -61.33 -24.60
N SER A 7 3.15 -60.49 -25.62
CA SER A 7 1.97 -60.05 -26.41
C SER A 7 1.19 -61.22 -27.10
N PRO A 8 0.26 -61.03 -28.09
CA PRO A 8 -0.33 -59.83 -28.72
C PRO A 8 -1.86 -59.96 -29.04
N GLY A 9 -2.44 -58.98 -29.76
CA GLY A 9 -3.48 -59.30 -30.77
C GLY A 9 -4.79 -58.50 -30.76
N PHE A 10 -4.86 -57.52 -31.68
CA PHE A 10 -6.01 -57.02 -32.46
C PHE A 10 -7.46 -57.43 -32.11
N SER A 11 -8.36 -56.44 -32.00
CA SER A 11 -9.28 -56.01 -33.09
C SER A 11 -10.45 -55.16 -32.54
N LYS A 12 -10.83 -54.12 -33.29
CA LYS A 12 -12.05 -53.31 -33.06
C LYS A 12 -13.17 -53.87 -33.91
N LEU A 13 -14.35 -54.12 -33.33
CA LEU A 13 -15.63 -54.14 -34.04
C LEU A 13 -16.77 -53.63 -33.13
N ASN A 14 -17.81 -53.19 -33.82
CA ASN A 14 -18.86 -52.24 -33.50
C ASN A 14 -20.18 -52.96 -33.14
N ALA A 15 -21.04 -52.37 -32.31
CA ALA A 15 -22.49 -52.20 -32.53
C ALA A 15 -23.34 -52.18 -31.25
N LYS A 16 -24.39 -51.36 -31.36
CA LYS A 16 -25.45 -50.95 -30.43
C LYS A 16 -26.17 -52.08 -29.68
N SER A 17 -26.63 -51.77 -28.46
CA SER A 17 -27.87 -52.33 -27.89
C SER A 17 -28.50 -51.28 -26.97
N VAL A 18 -29.77 -50.96 -27.26
CA VAL A 18 -30.63 -50.02 -26.54
C VAL A 18 -31.51 -50.84 -25.61
N GLU A 19 -31.59 -50.49 -24.33
CA GLU A 19 -32.69 -50.90 -23.47
C GLU A 19 -32.99 -49.82 -22.43
N THR A 20 -34.28 -49.70 -22.10
CA THR A 20 -34.96 -48.45 -21.76
C THR A 20 -35.44 -48.46 -20.31
N LEU A 21 -35.31 -47.30 -19.64
CA LEU A 21 -36.03 -46.78 -18.46
C LEU A 21 -36.54 -47.73 -17.35
N THR A 22 -36.15 -47.44 -16.10
CA THR A 22 -37.09 -47.27 -14.97
C THR A 22 -36.52 -46.39 -13.83
N LYS A 23 -37.12 -45.19 -13.67
CA LYS A 23 -37.56 -44.46 -12.44
C LYS A 23 -36.60 -44.25 -11.22
N THR A 24 -36.00 -43.04 -11.17
CA THR A 24 -36.04 -41.92 -10.14
C THR A 24 -36.17 -42.21 -8.61
N PRO A 25 -35.70 -41.34 -7.67
CA PRO A 25 -34.67 -40.28 -7.66
C PRO A 25 -33.51 -40.54 -6.65
N GLU A 26 -32.31 -40.07 -6.96
CA GLU A 26 -31.17 -40.12 -6.04
C GLU A 26 -31.21 -39.05 -4.94
N ASN A 27 -30.82 -39.50 -3.76
CA ASN A 27 -30.71 -38.79 -2.49
C ASN A 27 -29.94 -37.46 -2.58
N ARG A 28 -30.66 -36.38 -2.35
CA ARG A 28 -30.12 -35.09 -1.92
C ARG A 28 -29.94 -35.11 -0.41
N MET A 29 -28.75 -35.46 0.09
CA MET A 29 -28.11 -34.82 1.25
C MET A 29 -26.81 -35.51 1.71
N GLN A 30 -25.80 -34.65 1.94
CA GLN A 30 -24.66 -34.78 2.85
C GLN A 30 -23.45 -35.62 2.42
N ARG A 31 -22.40 -34.91 1.97
CA ARG A 31 -21.07 -35.07 2.60
C ARG A 31 -20.31 -33.74 2.58
N ALA A 32 -20.17 -33.15 3.77
CA ALA A 32 -19.29 -32.02 4.01
C ALA A 32 -17.84 -32.50 3.92
N HIS A 33 -17.07 -31.96 2.97
CA HIS A 33 -15.63 -31.88 3.07
C HIS A 33 -15.21 -30.43 3.00
N SER A 34 -14.95 -29.90 4.19
CA SER A 34 -14.21 -28.67 4.44
C SER A 34 -12.84 -28.76 3.75
N THR A 35 -12.66 -28.02 2.66
CA THR A 35 -11.34 -27.50 2.25
C THR A 35 -11.24 -26.04 2.67
N LYS A 36 -11.27 -25.82 3.99
CA LYS A 36 -10.67 -24.64 4.61
C LYS A 36 -9.15 -24.75 4.45
N SER A 37 -8.57 -24.10 3.43
CA SER A 37 -7.21 -23.55 3.48
C SER A 37 -6.81 -22.89 2.15
N SER A 38 -7.33 -21.70 1.87
CA SER A 38 -6.59 -20.71 1.04
C SER A 38 -7.10 -19.27 1.18
N SER A 39 -8.18 -19.03 1.92
CA SER A 39 -8.66 -17.67 2.24
C SER A 39 -7.91 -17.04 3.42
N SER A 40 -7.26 -17.82 4.27
CA SER A 40 -6.56 -17.32 5.47
C SER A 40 -5.16 -16.75 5.18
N ALA A 41 -4.54 -17.11 4.06
CA ALA A 41 -3.24 -16.55 3.65
C ALA A 41 -3.37 -15.21 2.88
N ARG A 42 -4.57 -14.88 2.37
CA ARG A 42 -4.86 -13.57 1.74
C ARG A 42 -5.44 -12.55 2.72
N CYS A 43 -5.48 -12.88 4.01
CA CYS A 43 -6.06 -12.05 5.07
C CYS A 43 -5.00 -11.42 5.99
N LEU A 44 -3.70 -11.54 5.66
CA LEU A 44 -2.61 -10.99 6.48
C LEU A 44 -1.71 -9.98 5.75
N GLU A 45 -2.23 -9.38 4.69
CA GLU A 45 -1.67 -8.14 4.17
C GLU A 45 -2.72 -7.05 4.34
N SER A 46 -2.95 -6.69 5.61
CA SER A 46 -3.50 -5.37 5.93
C SER A 46 -2.54 -4.37 5.30
N SER A 47 -2.84 -3.97 4.06
CA SER A 47 -1.89 -3.24 3.25
C SER A 47 -1.59 -1.94 3.96
N PHE A 48 -0.34 -1.78 4.40
CA PHE A 48 0.13 -0.57 5.05
C PHE A 48 -0.27 0.65 4.19
N GLY A 49 -1.10 1.53 4.75
CA GLY A 49 -1.64 2.70 4.05
C GLY A 49 -3.05 2.56 3.46
N GLN A 50 -3.69 1.38 3.41
CA GLN A 50 -5.11 1.27 3.01
C GLN A 50 -6.09 1.68 4.12
N ALA A 51 -5.62 1.75 5.37
CA ALA A 51 -6.43 2.17 6.51
C ALA A 51 -6.56 3.69 6.61
N SER A 52 -7.70 4.17 7.11
CA SER A 52 -7.83 5.55 7.61
C SER A 52 -6.99 5.74 8.86
N SER A 53 -6.31 6.88 9.00
CA SER A 53 -5.56 7.23 10.21
C SER A 53 -6.05 8.56 10.77
N PRO A 54 -6.23 8.69 12.09
CA PRO A 54 -6.59 9.96 12.71
C PRO A 54 -5.43 10.98 12.69
N ALA A 55 -4.20 10.53 12.40
CA ALA A 55 -3.04 11.43 12.32
C ALA A 55 -3.01 12.21 11.00
N PHE A 56 -3.67 11.72 9.94
CA PHE A 56 -3.59 12.30 8.61
C PHE A 56 -4.90 12.95 8.18
N GLN A 57 -4.80 14.14 7.61
CA GLN A 57 -5.90 14.84 7.00
C GLN A 57 -6.25 14.11 5.70
N LEU A 58 -7.23 13.20 5.74
CA LEU A 58 -7.74 12.49 4.57
C LEU A 58 -8.94 13.23 3.99
N ASN A 59 -9.07 13.26 2.66
CA ASN A 59 -10.28 13.83 2.06
C ASN A 59 -11.44 12.86 2.27
N LYS A 60 -12.42 13.28 3.07
CA LYS A 60 -13.70 12.61 3.21
C LYS A 60 -14.63 13.17 2.14
N GLY A 61 -14.62 12.58 0.95
CA GLY A 61 -15.55 12.98 -0.09
C GLY A 61 -16.98 12.60 0.30
N PHE A 62 -17.92 13.55 0.28
CA PHE A 62 -19.35 13.24 0.47
C PHE A 62 -19.94 12.44 -0.71
N MET A 63 -19.23 12.37 -1.84
CA MET A 63 -19.60 11.57 -3.04
C MET A 63 -18.37 10.94 -3.73
N LYS A 64 -17.17 11.07 -3.16
CA LYS A 64 -15.92 10.57 -3.74
C LYS A 64 -15.32 9.52 -2.82
N LYS A 65 -14.68 8.50 -3.40
CA LYS A 65 -13.94 7.48 -2.67
C LYS A 65 -13.03 8.17 -1.63
N PRO A 66 -13.11 7.79 -0.33
CA PRO A 66 -12.22 8.32 0.69
C PRO A 66 -10.76 8.09 0.30
N THR A 67 -9.95 9.14 0.41
CA THR A 67 -8.51 9.01 0.18
C THR A 67 -7.89 8.17 1.28
N THR A 68 -7.11 7.15 0.91
CA THR A 68 -6.35 6.35 1.89
C THR A 68 -5.07 7.08 2.32
N VAL A 69 -4.45 6.67 3.42
CA VAL A 69 -3.11 7.20 3.81
C VAL A 69 -2.09 6.94 2.70
N GLY A 70 -2.19 5.75 2.09
CA GLY A 70 -1.39 5.33 0.96
C GLY A 70 -1.44 6.33 -0.18
N GLU A 71 -2.65 6.67 -0.63
CA GLU A 71 -2.90 7.64 -1.69
C GLU A 71 -2.50 9.08 -1.30
N LEU A 72 -2.72 9.48 -0.03
CA LEU A 72 -2.33 10.80 0.46
C LEU A 72 -0.81 11.02 0.37
N LEU A 73 -0.02 9.98 0.69
CA LEU A 73 1.44 10.05 0.81
C LEU A 73 2.18 9.69 -0.49
N ILE A 74 1.53 9.71 -1.66
CA ILE A 74 2.20 9.57 -2.95
C ILE A 74 2.92 10.87 -3.30
N HIS A 75 4.15 10.78 -3.82
CA HIS A 75 4.90 11.94 -4.31
C HIS A 75 4.07 12.84 -5.23
N GLN A 76 4.20 14.15 -5.06
CA GLN A 76 3.60 15.12 -5.97
C GLN A 76 4.54 16.29 -6.27
N LYS A 77 4.37 16.88 -7.45
CA LYS A 77 5.07 18.11 -7.85
C LYS A 77 4.32 19.38 -7.46
N LYS A 78 3.00 19.30 -7.29
CA LYS A 78 2.14 20.45 -6.98
C LYS A 78 2.27 20.81 -5.50
N ALA A 79 2.16 22.10 -5.20
CA ALA A 79 2.11 22.58 -3.82
C ALA A 79 0.94 21.95 -3.05
N LEU A 80 1.13 21.78 -1.73
CA LEU A 80 0.07 21.32 -0.84
C LEU A 80 -1.04 22.37 -0.76
N LYS A 81 -2.30 21.91 -0.81
CA LYS A 81 -3.48 22.77 -0.62
C LYS A 81 -3.91 22.88 0.84
N ARG A 82 -3.44 21.94 1.66
CA ARG A 82 -3.77 21.79 3.08
C ARG A 82 -2.67 20.95 3.75
N PRO A 83 -2.52 21.03 5.08
CA PRO A 83 -1.63 20.13 5.81
C PRO A 83 -1.95 18.66 5.55
N LEU A 84 -0.93 17.82 5.69
CA LEU A 84 -1.01 16.37 5.61
C LEU A 84 -1.47 15.77 6.92
N THR A 85 -1.06 16.34 8.05
CA THR A 85 -1.45 15.90 9.39
C THR A 85 -2.73 16.60 9.87
N ILE A 86 -3.47 15.95 10.76
CA ILE A 86 -4.54 16.60 11.51
C ILE A 86 -3.88 17.31 12.69
N SER A 87 -3.86 18.64 12.67
CA SER A 87 -3.35 19.46 13.78
C SER A 87 -4.27 20.66 14.03
N PRO A 88 -4.61 20.97 15.30
CA PRO A 88 -5.29 22.20 15.67
C PRO A 88 -4.35 23.41 15.65
N SER A 89 -3.04 23.19 15.48
CA SER A 89 -2.03 24.24 15.52
C SER A 89 -2.18 25.22 14.36
N LYS A 90 -2.45 26.49 14.68
CA LYS A 90 -2.47 27.59 13.70
C LYS A 90 -1.11 27.75 13.01
N LEU A 91 -0.02 27.37 13.67
CA LEU A 91 1.32 27.39 13.11
C LEU A 91 1.42 26.40 11.94
N VAL A 92 0.98 25.15 12.12
CA VAL A 92 0.96 24.15 11.04
C VAL A 92 0.13 24.65 9.86
N GLN A 93 -1.04 25.23 10.12
CA GLN A 93 -1.91 25.77 9.06
C GLN A 93 -1.25 26.91 8.26
N ARG A 94 -0.36 27.68 8.88
CA ARG A 94 0.36 28.78 8.22
C ARG A 94 1.62 28.31 7.50
N GLU A 95 2.38 27.41 8.11
CA GLU A 95 3.76 27.10 7.70
C GLU A 95 3.88 25.83 6.84
N PHE A 96 2.85 24.97 6.75
CA PHE A 96 2.97 23.67 6.06
C PHE A 96 3.45 23.80 4.61
N ASN A 97 3.01 24.84 3.89
CA ASN A 97 3.36 25.03 2.49
C ASN A 97 4.81 25.49 2.34
N ASP A 98 5.30 26.33 3.25
CA ASP A 98 6.69 26.77 3.23
C ASP A 98 7.63 25.63 3.65
N CYS A 99 7.25 24.81 4.63
CA CYS A 99 7.95 23.56 4.94
C CYS A 99 7.99 22.62 3.71
N PHE A 100 6.88 22.50 2.97
CA PHE A 100 6.83 21.72 1.73
C PHE A 100 7.80 22.23 0.66
N LYS A 101 7.95 23.55 0.52
CA LYS A 101 8.93 24.14 -0.41
C LYS A 101 10.36 23.83 0.06
N CYS A 102 10.67 24.04 1.34
CA CYS A 102 11.99 23.75 1.91
C CYS A 102 12.38 22.29 1.70
N VAL A 103 11.49 21.34 1.99
CA VAL A 103 11.74 19.91 1.72
C VAL A 103 12.04 19.68 0.24
N ASN A 104 11.22 20.22 -0.67
CA ASN A 104 11.45 20.04 -2.11
C ASN A 104 12.75 20.66 -2.62
N ASN A 105 13.15 21.81 -2.07
CA ASN A 105 14.42 22.45 -2.41
C ASN A 105 15.60 21.61 -1.94
N TYR A 106 15.54 21.10 -0.70
CA TYR A 106 16.56 20.20 -0.17
C TYR A 106 16.68 18.91 -1.00
N LEU A 107 15.55 18.27 -1.33
CA LEU A 107 15.53 17.06 -2.14
C LEU A 107 16.12 17.27 -3.55
N LYS A 108 16.03 18.49 -4.10
CA LYS A 108 16.61 18.82 -5.41
C LYS A 108 18.11 19.09 -5.36
N ALA A 109 18.60 19.76 -4.32
CA ALA A 109 19.96 20.33 -4.33
C ALA A 109 20.64 20.45 -2.95
N GLU A 110 20.22 19.74 -1.90
CA GLU A 110 20.86 19.74 -0.57
C GLU A 110 21.11 21.16 -0.01
N SER A 111 20.09 22.01 -0.09
CA SER A 111 20.14 23.39 0.40
C SER A 111 20.36 23.46 1.92
N ASN A 112 21.53 23.92 2.33
CA ASN A 112 21.87 24.12 3.76
C ASN A 112 20.94 25.12 4.46
N GLU A 113 20.45 26.13 3.74
CA GLU A 113 19.51 27.10 4.30
C GLU A 113 18.15 26.44 4.62
N ASP A 114 17.63 25.65 3.68
CA ASP A 114 16.37 24.92 3.88
C ASP A 114 16.52 23.85 4.96
N LEU A 115 17.66 23.15 5.00
CA LEU A 115 17.95 22.18 6.06
C LEU A 115 17.92 22.83 7.44
N LYS A 116 18.62 23.95 7.63
CA LYS A 116 18.64 24.69 8.90
C LYS A 116 17.23 25.11 9.30
N LYS A 117 16.44 25.65 8.37
CA LYS A 117 15.05 26.04 8.64
C LYS A 117 14.21 24.85 9.09
N LEU A 118 14.30 23.71 8.41
CA LEU A 118 13.57 22.50 8.75
C LEU A 118 13.95 21.96 10.14
N VAL A 119 15.25 21.91 10.46
CA VAL A 119 15.75 21.45 11.77
C VAL A 119 15.28 22.38 12.89
N VAL A 120 15.45 23.70 12.72
CA VAL A 120 15.04 24.69 13.74
C VAL A 120 13.52 24.65 13.95
N ASN A 121 12.74 24.53 12.87
CA ASN A 121 11.29 24.45 12.97
C ASN A 121 10.84 23.16 13.66
N GLY A 122 11.41 22.01 13.28
CA GLY A 122 11.08 20.72 13.88
C GLY A 122 11.48 20.65 15.36
N TRP A 123 12.68 21.13 15.72
CA TRP A 123 13.18 21.12 17.10
C TRP A 123 12.30 21.94 18.03
N ASN A 124 11.88 23.13 17.58
CA ASN A 124 11.14 24.05 18.43
C ASN A 124 9.64 23.79 18.49
N GLN A 125 9.07 23.05 17.52
CA GLN A 125 7.63 22.95 17.32
C GLN A 125 7.23 21.52 16.91
N SER A 126 6.86 20.69 17.89
CA SER A 126 6.54 19.26 17.69
C SER A 126 5.41 19.03 16.68
N ASP A 127 4.37 19.86 16.69
CA ASP A 127 3.28 19.78 15.69
C ASP A 127 3.79 20.01 14.27
N LEU A 128 4.75 20.94 14.10
CA LEU A 128 5.35 21.23 12.80
C LEU A 128 6.34 20.14 12.41
N ALA A 129 7.05 19.54 13.36
CA ALA A 129 7.89 18.36 13.13
C ALA A 129 7.08 17.20 12.53
N ASN A 130 5.91 16.89 13.10
CA ASN A 130 5.00 15.86 12.58
C ASN A 130 4.59 16.14 11.13
N GLU A 131 4.25 17.40 10.81
CA GLU A 131 3.92 17.81 9.44
C GLU A 131 5.14 17.68 8.51
N ILE A 132 6.33 18.11 8.94
CA ILE A 132 7.57 17.99 8.17
C ILE A 132 7.89 16.52 7.87
N PHE A 133 7.77 15.63 8.85
CA PHE A 133 7.97 14.19 8.66
C PHE A 133 6.97 13.61 7.64
N ALA A 134 5.69 13.97 7.75
CA ALA A 134 4.68 13.55 6.77
C ALA A 134 5.00 14.04 5.35
N ILE A 135 5.48 15.28 5.23
CA ILE A 135 5.91 15.87 3.96
C ILE A 135 7.10 15.10 3.37
N ILE A 136 8.11 14.77 4.17
CA ILE A 136 9.29 14.01 3.71
C ILE A 136 8.88 12.63 3.23
N ILE A 137 8.07 11.91 4.01
CA ILE A 137 7.55 10.60 3.61
C ILE A 137 6.83 10.70 2.27
N LYS A 138 5.94 11.69 2.12
CA LYS A 138 5.21 11.93 0.89
C LYS A 138 6.14 12.21 -0.29
N GLN A 139 7.15 13.07 -0.12
CA GLN A 139 8.01 13.49 -1.22
C GLN A 139 9.08 12.45 -1.58
N SER A 140 9.42 11.53 -0.68
CA SER A 140 10.33 10.41 -0.94
C SER A 140 9.62 9.20 -1.54
N ARG A 141 8.41 8.90 -1.09
CA ARG A 141 7.67 7.70 -1.51
C ARG A 141 7.26 7.78 -2.98
N ASP A 142 7.60 6.75 -3.73
CA ASP A 142 7.33 6.66 -5.17
C ASP A 142 7.88 7.86 -5.97
N ASN A 143 8.91 8.53 -5.44
CA ASN A 143 9.59 9.61 -6.14
C ASN A 143 10.41 9.03 -7.29
N PRO A 144 10.15 9.40 -8.57
CA PRO A 144 10.83 8.82 -9.71
C PRO A 144 12.31 9.20 -9.81
N ALA A 145 12.74 10.25 -9.10
CA ALA A 145 14.16 10.64 -9.04
C ALA A 145 14.85 9.95 -7.86
N GLU A 146 15.74 9.00 -8.16
CA GLU A 146 16.44 8.19 -7.17
C GLU A 146 17.28 9.05 -6.19
N GLU A 147 18.06 9.98 -6.71
CA GLU A 147 18.84 10.92 -5.87
C GLU A 147 17.95 11.77 -4.96
N SER A 148 16.78 12.18 -5.46
CA SER A 148 15.82 12.93 -4.66
C SER A 148 15.26 12.06 -3.52
N ARG A 149 15.00 10.78 -3.80
CA ARG A 149 14.55 9.81 -2.79
C ARG A 149 15.64 9.56 -1.73
N ARG A 150 16.90 9.36 -2.14
CA ARG A 150 18.04 9.18 -1.24
C ARG A 150 18.16 10.37 -0.28
N ARG A 151 18.18 11.59 -0.81
CA ARG A 151 18.22 12.83 -0.01
C ARG A 151 17.04 12.95 0.95
N GLY A 152 15.86 12.49 0.56
CA GLY A 152 14.71 12.49 1.45
C GLY A 152 14.86 11.51 2.63
N LEU A 153 15.53 10.37 2.45
CA LEU A 153 15.89 9.47 3.55
C LEU A 153 16.98 10.07 4.45
N GLU A 154 17.96 10.76 3.87
CA GLU A 154 19.00 11.48 4.63
C GLU A 154 18.40 12.61 5.46
N LEU A 155 17.51 13.41 4.86
CA LEU A 155 16.80 14.47 5.56
C LEU A 155 15.97 13.92 6.73
N MET A 156 15.30 12.77 6.52
CA MET A 156 14.58 12.05 7.57
C MET A 156 15.53 11.67 8.72
N ALA A 157 16.69 11.07 8.42
CA ALA A 157 17.66 10.68 9.42
C ALA A 157 18.22 11.88 10.20
N ILE A 158 18.53 12.99 9.50
CA ILE A 158 19.00 14.22 10.13
C ILE A 158 17.93 14.78 11.07
N LEU A 159 16.66 14.87 10.64
CA LEU A 159 15.60 15.37 11.50
C LEU A 159 15.37 14.47 12.71
N LEU A 160 15.33 13.14 12.55
CA LEU A 160 15.20 12.20 13.68
C LEU A 160 16.30 12.34 14.73
N PHE A 161 17.49 12.79 14.34
CA PHE A 161 18.58 13.03 15.29
C PHE A 161 18.34 14.29 16.14
N PHE A 162 17.66 15.29 15.59
CA PHE A 162 17.42 16.57 16.26
C PHE A 162 16.02 16.63 16.91
N THR A 163 14.96 16.27 16.22
CA THR A 163 13.57 16.54 16.63
C THR A 163 12.96 15.40 17.44
#